data_AF-A0A661SK38-F1
#
_entry.id   AF-A0A661SK38-F1
#
_cell.length_a   1.000
_cell.length_b   1.000
_cell.length_c   1.000
_cell.angle_alpha   90.00
_cell.angle_beta   90.00
_cell.angle_gamma   90.00
#
_symmetry.space_group_name_H-M   'P 1'
#
loop_
_entity.id
_entity.type
_entity.pdbx_description
1 polymer ?
#
loop_
_entity_poly.entity_id
_entity_poly.type
_entity_poly.pdbx_seq_one_letter_code
_entity_poly.pdbx_strand_id
1 'polypeptide(L)' 'MIKYPDLFNKFEDDFVRNKGKMPFAHAIKIFTSMWNEGLKLGVLPPKEPLEGIDIDIKIAKALNSCLKKSFPE' A
#
# COMPACT_ATOMS: atom_id res chain seq x y z
N MET A 1 -13.51 12.44 -6.91
CA MET A 1 -14.69 12.04 -6.13
C MET A 1 -15.33 10.83 -6.80
N ILE A 2 -15.44 9.69 -6.12
CA ILE A 2 -16.05 8.48 -6.69
C ILE A 2 -17.57 8.64 -6.67
N LYS A 3 -18.22 8.45 -7.83
CA LYS A 3 -19.67 8.71 -8.00
C LYS A 3 -20.56 7.70 -7.29
N TYR A 4 -20.11 6.46 -7.14
CA TYR A 4 -20.88 5.34 -6.56
C TYR A 4 -20.00 4.54 -5.60
N PRO A 5 -19.82 5.01 -4.35
CA PRO A 5 -18.89 4.41 -3.41
C PRO A 5 -19.25 2.96 -3.05
N ASP A 6 -20.53 2.64 -2.85
CA ASP A 6 -20.96 1.30 -2.45
C ASP A 6 -20.74 0.26 -3.55
N LEU A 7 -21.00 0.64 -4.81
CA LEU A 7 -20.74 -0.21 -5.96
C LEU A 7 -19.24 -0.46 -6.13
N PHE A 8 -18.42 0.57 -5.93
CA PHE A 8 -16.96 0.47 -5.98
C PHE A 8 -16.44 -0.45 -4.87
N ASN A 9 -16.89 -0.28 -3.64
CA ASN A 9 -16.52 -1.14 -2.51
C ASN A 9 -16.88 -2.60 -2.79
N LYS A 10 -18.10 -2.86 -3.29
CA LYS A 10 -18.52 -4.23 -3.64
C LYS A 10 -17.62 -4.83 -4.71
N PHE A 11 -17.26 -4.05 -5.74
CA PHE A 11 -16.35 -4.51 -6.78
C PHE A 11 -14.95 -4.86 -6.23
N GLU A 12 -14.36 -3.98 -5.41
CA GLU A 12 -13.04 -4.20 -4.79
C GLU A 12 -13.06 -5.47 -3.93
N ASP A 13 -14.08 -5.60 -3.09
CA ASP A 13 -14.32 -6.75 -2.25
C ASP A 13 -14.44 -8.05 -3.05
N ASP A 14 -15.25 -8.05 -4.11
CA ASP A 14 -15.42 -9.20 -5.00
C ASP A 14 -14.13 -9.53 -5.76
N PHE A 15 -13.38 -8.51 -6.19
CA PHE A 15 -12.10 -8.68 -6.88
C PHE A 15 -11.08 -9.35 -5.97
N VAL A 16 -10.92 -8.87 -4.73
CA VAL A 16 -9.98 -9.43 -3.75
C VAL A 16 -10.34 -10.86 -3.37
N ARG A 17 -11.63 -11.13 -3.11
CA ARG A 17 -12.11 -12.48 -2.76
C ARG A 17 -11.87 -13.49 -3.89
N ASN A 18 -12.12 -13.11 -5.13
CA ASN A 18 -12.08 -14.04 -6.26
C ASN A 18 -10.67 -14.22 -6.87
N LYS A 19 -9.84 -13.16 -6.88
CA LYS A 19 -8.50 -13.20 -7.49
C LYS A 19 -7.42 -13.72 -6.54
N GLY A 20 -7.67 -13.67 -5.24
CA GLY A 20 -6.66 -14.01 -4.22
C GLY A 20 -5.46 -13.06 -4.26
N LYS A 21 -4.36 -13.45 -3.61
CA LYS A 21 -3.13 -12.64 -3.61
C LYS A 21 -2.54 -12.58 -5.01
N MET A 22 -2.24 -11.36 -5.47
CA MET A 22 -1.56 -11.13 -6.73
C MET A 22 -0.16 -11.76 -6.72
N PRO A 23 0.28 -12.44 -7.81
CA PRO A 23 1.65 -12.92 -7.92
C PRO A 23 2.64 -11.76 -7.81
N PHE A 24 3.75 -11.97 -7.08
CA PHE A 24 4.76 -10.94 -6.82
C PHE A 24 5.26 -10.25 -8.10
N ALA A 25 5.55 -11.02 -9.15
CA ALA A 25 6.00 -10.48 -10.43
C ALA A 25 5.00 -9.52 -11.09
N HIS A 26 3.70 -9.73 -10.88
CA HIS A 26 2.67 -8.83 -11.39
C HIS A 26 2.53 -7.60 -10.50
N ALA A 27 2.55 -7.78 -9.18
CA ALA A 27 2.49 -6.69 -8.22
C ALA A 27 3.65 -5.70 -8.40
N ILE A 28 4.88 -6.21 -8.55
CA ILE A 28 6.06 -5.34 -8.73
C ILE A 28 5.99 -4.56 -10.04
N LYS A 29 5.45 -5.15 -11.12
CA LYS A 29 5.26 -4.46 -12.40
C LYS A 29 4.29 -3.28 -12.28
N ILE A 30 3.16 -3.48 -11.58
CA ILE A 30 2.19 -2.40 -11.33
C ILE A 30 2.85 -1.30 -10.50
N PHE A 31 3.50 -1.67 -9.39
CA PHE A 31 4.20 -0.74 -8.51
C PHE A 31 5.23 0.11 -9.28
N THR A 32 6.13 -0.51 -10.04
CA THR A 32 7.16 0.22 -10.81
C THR A 32 6.54 1.13 -11.86
N SER A 33 5.44 0.72 -12.48
CA SER A 33 4.74 1.57 -13.46
C SER A 33 4.15 2.81 -12.80
N MET A 34 3.49 2.66 -11.63
CA MET A 34 2.96 3.78 -10.85
C MET A 34 4.07 4.70 -10.33
N TRP A 35 5.19 4.14 -9.89
CA TRP A 35 6.36 4.90 -9.46
C TRP A 35 6.87 5.80 -10.58
N ASN A 36 7.09 5.24 -11.77
CA ASN A 36 7.54 5.99 -12.94
C ASN A 36 6.55 7.07 -13.35
N GLU A 37 5.24 6.81 -13.23
CA GLU A 37 4.23 7.83 -13.49
C GLU A 37 4.30 8.98 -12.47
N GLY A 38 4.48 8.67 -11.18
CA GLY A 38 4.68 9.69 -10.14
C GLY A 38 5.92 10.56 -10.37
N LEU A 39 7.01 9.96 -10.86
CA LEU A 39 8.21 10.70 -11.29
C LEU A 39 7.90 11.65 -12.46
N LYS A 40 7.19 11.17 -13.49
CA LYS A 40 6.81 11.99 -14.65
C LYS A 40 5.89 13.16 -14.28
N LEU A 41 4.98 12.93 -13.34
CA LEU A 41 4.08 13.96 -12.82
C LEU A 41 4.77 14.94 -11.87
N GLY A 42 6.03 14.69 -11.49
CA GLY A 42 6.80 15.53 -10.58
C GLY A 42 6.27 15.51 -9.14
N VAL A 43 5.44 14.52 -8.78
CA VAL A 43 4.94 14.32 -7.41
C VAL A 43 5.87 13.47 -6.58
N LEU A 44 6.74 12.68 -7.22
CA LEU A 44 7.80 11.90 -6.59
C LEU A 44 9.19 12.37 -7.06
N PRO A 45 10.21 12.33 -6.18
CA PRO A 45 10.06 12.18 -4.73
C PRO A 45 9.35 13.39 -4.10
N PRO A 46 8.78 13.27 -2.89
CA PRO A 46 8.24 14.40 -2.16
C PRO A 46 9.30 15.49 -1.96
N LYS A 47 8.85 16.74 -1.86
CA LYS A 47 9.77 17.88 -1.63
C LYS A 47 10.51 17.75 -0.30
N GLU A 48 9.78 17.36 0.74
CA GLU A 48 10.33 17.06 2.06
C GLU A 48 10.53 15.54 2.18
N PRO A 49 11.78 15.03 2.21
CA PRO A 49 12.05 13.59 2.13
C PRO A 49 11.42 12.75 3.23
N LEU A 50 11.14 13.36 4.39
CA LEU A 50 10.58 12.70 5.57
C LEU A 50 9.14 13.14 5.85
N GLU A 51 8.47 13.75 4.87
CA GLU A 51 7.06 14.10 5.00
C GLU A 51 6.23 12.86 5.37
N GLY A 52 5.54 12.91 6.51
CA GLY A 52 4.71 11.81 7.02
C GLY A 52 5.46 10.70 7.78
N ILE A 53 6.77 10.83 8.02
CA ILE A 53 7.55 9.78 8.71
C ILE A 53 7.07 9.52 10.15
N ASP A 54 6.46 10.51 10.81
CA ASP A 54 5.91 10.38 12.16
C ASP A 54 4.77 9.34 12.19
N ILE A 55 3.94 9.33 11.14
CA ILE A 55 2.87 8.35 10.95
C ILE A 55 3.47 6.97 10.69
N ASP A 56 4.47 6.88 9.82
CA ASP A 56 5.15 5.60 9.54
C ASP A 56 5.79 5.01 10.81
N ILE A 57 6.46 5.84 11.61
CA ILE A 57 7.03 5.44 12.91
C ILE A 57 5.92 4.96 13.86
N LYS A 58 4.78 5.67 13.91
CA LYS A 58 3.65 5.29 14.76
C LYS A 58 3.06 3.94 14.36
N ILE A 59 2.88 3.70 13.05
CA ILE A 59 2.39 2.42 12.51
C ILE A 59 3.39 1.30 12.81
N ALA A 60 4.68 1.53 12.55
CA ALA A 60 5.74 0.57 12.85
C ALA A 60 5.76 0.17 14.33
N LYS A 61 5.62 1.14 15.25
CA LYS A 61 5.50 0.88 16.70
C LYS A 61 4.28 0.01 17.03
N ALA A 62 3.12 0.30 16.45
CA ALA A 62 1.91 -0.49 16.67
C ALA A 62 2.09 -1.94 16.19
N LEU A 63 2.61 -2.13 14.98
CA LEU A 63 2.89 -3.47 14.44
C LEU A 63 3.89 -4.24 15.30
N ASN A 64 5.00 -3.59 15.70
CA ASN A 64 6.01 -4.21 16.56
C ASN A 64 5.48 -4.55 17.96
N SER A 65 4.52 -3.79 18.49
CA SER A 65 3.87 -4.11 19.77
C SER A 65 2.97 -5.35 19.69
N CYS A 66 2.44 -5.65 18.50
CA CYS A 66 1.62 -6.83 18.23
C CYS A 66 2.45 -8.07 17.87
N LEU A 67 3.76 -7.92 17.60
CA LEU A 67 4.66 -9.05 17.47
C LEU A 67 4.85 -9.70 18.85
N LYS A 68 4.03 -10.71 19.14
CA LYS A 68 4.43 -11.75 20.10
C LYS A 68 5.77 -12.30 19.60
N LYS A 69 6.79 -12.33 20.47
CA LYS A 69 8.01 -13.12 20.24
C LYS A 69 7.60 -14.58 20.05
N SER A 70 7.32 -14.98 18.81
CA SER A 70 7.29 -16.36 18.36
C SER A 70 8.47 -16.57 17.43
N PHE A 71 9.67 -16.31 17.96
CA PHE A 71 10.89 -16.89 17.41
C PHE A 71 11.22 -18.05 18.34
N PRO A 72 11.23 -19.31 17.86
CA PRO A 72 11.91 -20.39 18.58
C PRO A 72 13.41 -20.05 18.62
N GLU A 73 14.02 -20.15 19.80
CA GLU A 73 15.48 -20.21 19.94
C GLU A 73 16.05 -21.45 19.25
#